data_AF-A0AAJ0FV08-F1
#
_entry.id   AF-A0AAJ0FV08-F1
#
_cell.length_a   1.000
_cell.length_b   1.000
_cell.length_c   1.000
_cell.angle_alpha   90.00
_cell.angle_beta   90.00
_cell.angle_gamma   90.00
#
_symmetry.space_group_name_H-M   'P 1'
#
loop_
_entity.id
_entity.type
_entity.pdbx_description
1 polymer ?
#
loop_
_entity_poly.entity_id
_entity_poly.type
_entity_poly.pdbx_seq_one_letter_code
_entity_poly.pdbx_strand_id
1 'polypeptide(L)'
;MSALQKAENTGNEPFIQAVKDLEEFKKQQITISQDDQLKLYGLFKVAINEQVAKPGMFNLQDGYKYKAWMKVVDEGKSAKEAQDAYVELVKEIKSKTTS
;
A
#
# COMPACT_ATOMS: atom_id res chain seq x y z
N MET A 1 10.06 -0.62 -12.65
CA MET A 1 10.32 0.20 -11.45
C MET A 1 9.87 -0.58 -10.24
N SER A 2 10.72 -0.69 -9.22
CA SER A 2 10.38 -1.27 -7.91
C SER A 2 9.36 -0.40 -7.17
N ALA A 3 8.79 -0.92 -6.07
CA ALA A 3 7.92 -0.14 -5.22
C ALA A 3 8.64 1.08 -4.64
N LEU A 4 9.90 0.90 -4.22
CA LEU A 4 10.75 1.96 -3.72
C LEU A 4 10.99 3.07 -4.77
N GLN A 5 11.37 2.71 -6.00
CA GLN A 5 11.58 3.70 -7.07
C GLN A 5 10.30 4.50 -7.38
N LYS A 6 9.14 3.83 -7.35
CA LYS A 6 7.84 4.51 -7.54
C LYS A 6 7.53 5.47 -6.39
N ALA A 7 7.88 5.10 -5.16
CA ALA A 7 7.73 5.98 -4.01
C ALA A 7 8.70 7.16 -4.06
N GLU A 8 9.95 6.94 -4.46
CA GLU A 8 10.96 7.99 -4.63
C GLU A 8 10.50 9.07 -5.62
N ASN A 9 9.83 8.68 -6.71
CA ASN A 9 9.26 9.61 -7.68
C ASN A 9 8.16 10.53 -7.11
N THR A 10 7.60 10.22 -5.94
CA THR A 10 6.61 11.09 -5.29
C THR A 10 7.24 12.25 -4.53
N GLY A 11 8.53 12.17 -4.20
CA GLY A 11 9.23 13.17 -3.36
C GLY A 11 8.78 13.21 -1.89
N ASN A 12 7.90 12.30 -1.45
CA ASN A 12 7.42 12.25 -0.06
C ASN A 12 8.33 11.33 0.79
N GLU A 13 9.24 11.93 1.55
CA GLU A 13 10.21 11.21 2.39
C GLU A 13 9.56 10.25 3.41
N PRO A 14 8.54 10.65 4.20
CA PRO A 14 7.82 9.74 5.08
C PRO A 14 7.27 8.50 4.35
N PHE A 15 6.68 8.69 3.18
CA PHE A 15 6.13 7.61 2.36
C PHE A 15 7.23 6.69 1.81
N ILE A 16 8.33 7.27 1.30
CA ILE A 16 9.51 6.51 0.85
C ILE A 16 10.03 5.64 2.00
N GLN A 17 10.16 6.20 3.20
CA GLN A 17 10.62 5.44 4.36
C GLN A 17 9.63 4.34 4.75
N ALA A 18 8.32 4.60 4.74
CA ALA A 18 7.32 3.56 5.01
C ALA A 18 7.37 2.40 4.00
N VAL A 19 7.67 2.68 2.72
CA VAL A 19 7.87 1.64 1.71
C VAL A 19 9.14 0.83 1.99
N LYS A 20 10.24 1.47 2.44
CA LYS A 20 11.46 0.78 2.88
C LYS A 20 11.20 -0.11 4.10
N ASP A 21 10.54 0.40 5.13
CA ASP A 21 10.15 -0.36 6.33
C ASP A 21 9.33 -1.60 5.95
N LEU A 22 8.38 -1.47 5.02
CA LEU A 22 7.61 -2.63 4.53
C LEU A 22 8.47 -3.67 3.80
N GLU A 23 9.49 -3.26 3.05
CA GLU A 23 10.46 -4.19 2.45
C GLU A 23 11.31 -4.90 3.50
N GLU A 24 11.69 -4.21 4.58
CA GLU A 24 12.40 -4.80 5.71
C GLU A 24 11.54 -5.82 6.46
N PHE A 25 10.26 -5.53 6.69
CA PHE A 25 9.32 -6.48 7.30
C PHE A 25 9.26 -7.79 6.53
N LYS A 26 9.24 -7.72 5.18
CA LYS A 26 9.28 -8.91 4.33
C LYS A 26 10.59 -9.69 4.47
N LYS A 27 11.73 -9.00 4.58
CA LYS A 27 13.05 -9.65 4.80
C LYS A 27 13.13 -10.33 6.16
N GLN A 28 12.52 -9.72 7.18
CA GLN A 28 12.44 -10.24 8.54
C GLN A 28 11.33 -11.30 8.72
N GLN A 29 10.63 -11.67 7.64
CA GLN A 29 9.51 -12.61 7.66
C GLN A 29 8.39 -12.22 8.65
N ILE A 30 8.22 -10.91 8.87
CA ILE A 30 7.11 -10.39 9.66
C ILE A 30 5.80 -10.68 8.92
N THR A 31 4.89 -11.35 9.62
CA THR A 31 3.59 -11.71 9.06
C THR A 31 2.65 -10.51 9.11
N ILE A 32 2.22 -10.06 7.94
CA ILE A 32 1.21 -8.99 7.78
C ILE A 32 -0.12 -9.65 7.45
N SER A 33 -1.19 -9.23 8.14
CA SER A 33 -2.53 -9.73 7.89
C SER A 33 -2.95 -9.51 6.44
N GLN A 34 -3.78 -10.41 5.89
CA GLN A 34 -4.27 -10.27 4.51
C GLN A 34 -5.00 -8.94 4.29
N ASP A 35 -5.78 -8.49 5.28
CA ASP A 35 -6.50 -7.22 5.24
C ASP A 35 -5.54 -6.02 5.16
N ASP A 36 -4.47 -6.03 5.96
CA ASP A 36 -3.47 -4.96 5.91
C ASP A 36 -2.67 -4.99 4.62
N GLN A 37 -2.36 -6.17 4.07
CA GLN A 37 -1.74 -6.28 2.75
C GLN A 37 -2.61 -5.66 1.64
N LEU A 38 -3.92 -5.89 1.68
CA LEU A 38 -4.87 -5.33 0.72
C LEU A 38 -5.00 -3.81 0.88
N LYS A 39 -5.10 -3.31 2.12
CA LYS A 39 -5.13 -1.86 2.41
C LYS A 39 -3.85 -1.18 1.92
N LEU A 40 -2.67 -1.72 2.25
CA LEU A 40 -1.38 -1.22 1.79
C LEU A 40 -1.34 -1.17 0.25
N TYR A 41 -1.82 -2.22 -0.42
CA TYR A 41 -1.88 -2.25 -1.88
C TYR A 41 -2.73 -1.11 -2.46
N GLY A 42 -3.95 -0.93 -1.94
CA GLY A 42 -4.87 0.11 -2.43
C GLY A 42 -4.30 1.50 -2.22
N LEU A 43 -3.81 1.78 -1.01
CA LEU A 43 -3.19 3.05 -0.65
C LEU A 43 -1.96 3.33 -1.51
N PHE A 44 -1.07 2.34 -1.69
CA PHE A 44 0.14 2.49 -2.50
C PHE A 44 -0.18 2.88 -3.95
N LYS A 45 -1.17 2.24 -4.57
CA LYS A 45 -1.56 2.51 -5.96
C LYS A 45 -2.08 3.94 -6.13
N VAL A 46 -2.93 4.43 -5.24
CA VAL A 46 -3.41 5.82 -5.27
C VAL A 46 -2.29 6.81 -4.93
N ALA A 47 -1.43 6.48 -3.97
CA ALA A 47 -0.29 7.29 -3.54
C ALA A 47 0.69 7.63 -4.68
N ILE A 48 0.81 6.75 -5.68
CA ILE A 48 1.68 6.93 -6.85
C ILE A 48 0.90 7.29 -8.13
N ASN A 49 -0.39 7.60 -8.03
CA ASN A 49 -1.30 7.86 -9.15
C ASN A 49 -1.32 6.74 -10.22
N GLU A 50 -1.25 5.48 -9.80
CA GLU A 50 -1.32 4.32 -10.69
C GLU A 50 -2.71 3.69 -10.67
N GLN A 51 -3.32 3.58 -11.85
CA GLN A 51 -4.62 2.92 -12.00
C GLN A 51 -4.48 1.40 -11.98
N VAL A 52 -5.50 0.72 -11.45
CA VAL A 52 -5.57 -0.74 -11.46
C VAL A 52 -6.63 -1.19 -12.45
N ALA A 53 -6.24 -2.00 -13.44
CA ALA A 53 -7.16 -2.57 -14.39
C ALA A 53 -8.14 -3.52 -13.71
N LYS A 54 -9.41 -3.48 -14.11
CA LYS A 54 -10.43 -4.41 -13.60
C LYS A 54 -10.05 -5.84 -14.02
N PRO A 55 -9.88 -6.77 -13.06
CA PRO A 55 -9.51 -8.14 -13.37
C PRO A 55 -10.69 -8.94 -13.94
N GLY A 56 -10.39 -10.04 -14.61
CA GLY A 56 -11.42 -10.98 -15.08
C GLY A 56 -12.15 -11.66 -13.90
N MET A 57 -13.41 -12.05 -14.11
CA MET A 57 -14.31 -12.57 -13.07
C MET A 57 -13.75 -13.77 -12.28
N PHE A 58 -12.89 -14.56 -12.90
CA PHE A 58 -12.29 -15.75 -12.29
C PHE A 58 -10.98 -15.47 -11.53
N ASN A 59 -10.40 -14.28 -11.64
CA ASN A 59 -9.18 -13.91 -10.92
C ASN A 59 -9.54 -13.27 -9.57
N LEU A 60 -9.83 -14.12 -8.59
CA LEU A 60 -10.27 -13.69 -7.26
C LEU A 60 -9.20 -12.87 -6.53
N GLN A 61 -7.93 -13.27 -6.63
CA GLN A 61 -6.83 -12.60 -5.94
C GLN A 61 -6.65 -11.15 -6.42
N ASP A 62 -6.61 -10.95 -7.74
CA ASP A 62 -6.52 -9.60 -8.28
C ASP A 62 -7.85 -8.86 -8.13
N GLY A 63 -8.98 -9.59 -8.05
CA GLY A 63 -10.28 -9.07 -7.65
C GLY A 63 -10.24 -8.38 -6.29
N TYR A 64 -9.60 -8.98 -5.28
CA TYR A 64 -9.46 -8.37 -3.96
C TYR A 64 -8.57 -7.12 -3.99
N LYS A 65 -7.45 -7.17 -4.71
CA LYS A 65 -6.55 -6.02 -4.91
C LYS A 65 -7.26 -4.85 -5.59
N TYR A 66 -8.01 -5.14 -6.65
CA TYR A 66 -8.82 -4.15 -7.36
C TYR A 66 -9.85 -3.52 -6.44
N LYS A 67 -10.58 -4.32 -5.66
CA LYS A 67 -11.55 -3.81 -4.67
C LYS A 67 -10.87 -2.92 -3.62
N ALA A 68 -9.69 -3.29 -3.13
CA ALA A 68 -8.96 -2.51 -2.15
C ALA A 68 -8.50 -1.16 -2.71
N TRP A 69 -7.98 -1.14 -3.93
CA TRP A 69 -7.66 0.10 -4.64
C TRP A 69 -8.90 0.96 -4.90
N MET A 70 -9.97 0.35 -5.43
CA MET A 70 -11.21 1.04 -5.73
C MET A 70 -11.84 1.67 -4.49
N LYS A 71 -11.75 1.01 -3.33
CA LYS A 71 -12.19 1.59 -2.05
C LYS A 71 -11.49 2.92 -1.74
N VAL A 72 -10.17 3.00 -1.93
CA VAL A 72 -9.38 4.23 -1.70
C VAL A 72 -9.77 5.33 -2.69
N VAL A 73 -10.06 4.96 -3.95
CA VAL A 73 -10.54 5.87 -4.99
C VAL A 73 -11.95 6.38 -4.67
N ASP A 74 -12.87 5.51 -4.26
CA ASP A 74 -14.26 5.85 -3.90
C ASP A 74 -14.32 6.74 -2.66
N GLU A 75 -13.38 6.59 -1.73
CA GLU A 75 -13.19 7.50 -0.59
C GLU A 75 -12.70 8.90 -1.03
N GLY A 76 -12.35 9.10 -2.30
CA GLY A 76 -11.95 10.40 -2.85
C GLY A 76 -10.57 10.88 -2.40
N LYS A 77 -9.72 9.97 -1.88
CA LYS A 77 -8.40 10.34 -1.36
C LYS A 77 -7.49 10.83 -2.48
N SER A 78 -6.86 11.98 -2.27
CA SER A 78 -5.74 12.44 -3.09
C SER A 78 -4.52 11.55 -2.92
N ALA A 79 -3.56 11.65 -3.85
CA ALA A 79 -2.30 10.93 -3.76
C ALA A 79 -1.57 11.22 -2.44
N LYS A 80 -1.59 12.47 -1.96
CA LYS A 80 -0.95 12.85 -0.69
C LYS A 80 -1.65 12.22 0.51
N GLU A 81 -2.98 12.23 0.55
CA GLU A 81 -3.73 11.59 1.65
C GLU A 81 -3.54 10.07 1.66
N ALA A 82 -3.40 9.44 0.48
CA ALA A 82 -3.08 8.03 0.39
C ALA A 82 -1.65 7.73 0.87
N GLN A 83 -0.68 8.61 0.61
CA GLN A 83 0.68 8.52 1.15
C GLN A 83 0.67 8.62 2.69
N ASP A 84 -0.04 9.62 3.23
CA ASP A 84 -0.12 9.83 4.69
C ASP A 84 -0.77 8.62 5.38
N ALA A 85 -1.90 8.12 4.86
CA ALA A 85 -2.56 6.93 5.38
C ALA A 85 -1.72 5.65 5.24
N TYR A 86 -0.91 5.54 4.19
CA TYR A 86 0.03 4.42 4.04
C TYR A 86 1.10 4.44 5.14
N VAL A 87 1.65 5.63 5.43
CA VAL A 87 2.64 5.81 6.49
C VAL A 87 2.07 5.42 7.85
N GLU A 88 0.85 5.86 8.16
CA GLU A 88 0.15 5.50 9.40
C GLU A 88 -0.05 3.98 9.51
N LEU A 89 -0.52 3.33 8.44
CA LEU A 89 -0.74 1.88 8.46
C LEU A 89 0.56 1.09 8.66
N VAL A 90 1.67 1.49 8.03
CA VAL A 90 2.98 0.85 8.23
C VAL A 90 3.44 1.00 9.69
N LYS A 91 3.24 2.17 10.30
CA LYS A 91 3.55 2.39 11.73
C LYS A 91 2.72 1.49 12.64
N GLU A 92 1.42 1.35 12.36
CA GLU A 92 0.56 0.45 13.12
C GLU A 92 1.02 -1.01 13.02
N ILE A 93 1.35 -1.47 11.82
CA ILE A 93 1.85 -2.83 11.59
C ILE A 93 3.13 -3.04 12.40
N LYS A 94 4.08 -2.11 12.32
CA LYS A 94 5.33 -2.14 13.10
C LYS A 94 5.06 -2.31 14.59
N SER A 95 4.18 -1.46 15.14
CA SER A 95 3.81 -1.49 16.56
C SER A 95 3.19 -2.83 16.98
N LYS A 96 2.34 -3.42 16.14
CA LYS A 96 1.70 -4.72 16.40
C LYS A 96 2.68 -5.89 16.36
N THR A 97 3.77 -5.76 15.62
CA THR A 97 4.75 -6.85 15.39
C THR A 97 5.99 -6.77 16.27
N THR A 98 6.23 -5.62 16.91
CA THR A 98 7.37 -5.39 17.82
C THR A 98 6.97 -5.41 19.31
N SER A 99 5.68 -5.60 19.60
CA SER A 99 5.15 -5.81 20.97
C SER A 99 5.02 -7.29 21.28
#